data_AF-A0A069DKK2-F1
#
_entry.id   AF-A0A069DKK2-F1
#
_cell.length_a   1.000
_cell.length_b   1.000
_cell.length_c   1.000
_cell.angle_alpha   90.00
_cell.angle_beta   90.00
_cell.angle_gamma   90.00
#
_symmetry.space_group_name_H-M   'P 1'
#
loop_
_entity.id
_entity.type
_entity.pdbx_description
1 polymer ?
#
loop_
_entity_poly.entity_id
_entity_poly.type
_entity_poly.pdbx_seq_one_letter_code
_entity_poly.pdbx_strand_id
1 'polypeptide(L)'
;MMLEKVINRIVIQSEYKDFVDKYIDHILAEFKGKIHSIYMCGSIPKGTAKPFKSDADFTIVCENPTDIDYERLSNIKDRLLKEYPFITKIDTIICSIDDVLNKPNEWVFGLRSFVFAYMVMTLVKKYHRSLFLQSSFWT
;
A
#
# COMPACT_ATOMS: atom_id res chain seq x y z
N MET A 1 -9.56 -4.76 13.09
CA MET A 1 -9.33 -4.26 11.71
C MET A 1 -9.28 -5.48 10.80
N MET A 2 -10.28 -5.68 9.94
CA MET A 2 -10.34 -6.87 9.07
C MET A 2 -9.80 -6.50 7.69
N LEU A 3 -8.78 -7.24 7.24
CA LEU A 3 -8.31 -7.26 5.87
C LEU A 3 -9.34 -8.02 5.02
N GLU A 4 -10.15 -7.34 4.21
CA GLU A 4 -11.09 -8.03 3.31
C GLU A 4 -10.60 -8.06 1.87
N LYS A 5 -10.62 -9.27 1.29
CA LYS A 5 -10.15 -9.61 -0.06
C LYS A 5 -11.08 -9.06 -1.13
N VAL A 6 -10.53 -8.43 -2.17
CA VAL A 6 -11.29 -8.14 -3.40
C VAL A 6 -10.79 -8.85 -4.66
N ILE A 7 -9.58 -9.45 -4.73
CA ILE A 7 -9.23 -10.33 -5.88
C ILE A 7 -8.34 -11.51 -5.45
N ASN A 8 -8.59 -12.69 -6.06
CA ASN A 8 -7.92 -14.00 -6.00
C ASN A 8 -6.76 -14.15 -5.00
N ARG A 9 -7.10 -14.67 -3.81
CA ARG A 9 -6.21 -15.22 -2.77
C ARG A 9 -4.92 -14.40 -2.54
N ILE A 10 -5.00 -13.41 -1.65
CA ILE A 10 -3.82 -12.87 -0.96
C ILE A 10 -3.06 -14.05 -0.32
N VAL A 11 -1.81 -14.23 -0.72
CA VAL A 11 -0.89 -15.21 -0.14
C VAL A 11 0.38 -14.44 0.18
N ILE A 12 0.51 -13.95 1.41
CA ILE A 12 1.77 -13.36 1.86
C ILE A 12 2.63 -14.50 2.39
N GLN A 13 3.82 -14.66 1.81
CA GLN A 13 4.83 -15.60 2.32
C GLN A 13 5.18 -15.24 3.78
N SER A 14 5.33 -16.25 4.62
CA SER A 14 5.52 -16.09 6.08
C SER A 14 6.66 -15.15 6.45
N GLU A 15 7.75 -15.19 5.68
CA GLU A 15 8.93 -14.32 5.81
C GLU A 15 8.61 -12.81 5.67
N TYR A 16 7.59 -12.46 4.87
CA TYR A 16 7.18 -11.07 4.64
C TYR A 16 6.04 -10.63 5.55
N LYS A 17 5.39 -11.56 6.24
CA LYS A 17 4.19 -11.26 7.03
C LYS A 17 4.50 -10.29 8.17
N ASP A 18 5.56 -10.56 8.93
CA ASP A 18 5.96 -9.71 10.05
C ASP A 18 6.32 -8.29 9.58
N PHE A 19 7.03 -8.18 8.46
CA PHE A 19 7.33 -6.89 7.83
C PHE A 19 6.05 -6.11 7.45
N VAL A 20 5.11 -6.77 6.77
CA VAL A 20 3.86 -6.14 6.32
C VAL A 20 3.04 -5.67 7.52
N ASP A 21 2.92 -6.51 8.54
CA ASP A 21 2.18 -6.18 9.77
C ASP A 21 2.83 -4.98 10.48
N LYS A 22 4.16 -4.96 10.67
CA LYS A 22 4.87 -3.83 11.29
C LYS A 22 4.78 -2.54 10.49
N TYR A 23 4.87 -2.62 9.16
CA TYR A 23 4.68 -1.45 8.32
C TYR A 23 3.30 -0.84 8.55
N ILE A 24 2.25 -1.65 8.49
CA ILE A 24 0.87 -1.21 8.73
C ILE A 24 0.74 -0.60 10.12
N ASP A 25 1.24 -1.27 11.15
CA ASP A 25 1.14 -0.80 12.53
C ASP A 25 1.87 0.54 12.74
N HIS A 26 3.06 0.71 12.17
CA HIS A 26 3.79 1.98 12.24
C HIS A 26 3.09 3.12 11.51
N ILE A 27 2.55 2.88 10.31
CA ILE A 27 1.81 3.89 9.56
C ILE A 27 0.54 4.30 10.31
N LEU A 28 -0.22 3.32 10.83
CA LEU A 28 -1.46 3.61 11.56
C LEU A 28 -1.21 4.29 12.91
N ALA A 29 -0.09 3.98 13.57
CA ALA A 29 0.30 4.64 14.80
C ALA A 29 0.73 6.09 14.56
N GLU A 30 1.56 6.35 13.55
CA GLU A 30 2.10 7.69 13.25
C GLU A 30 1.03 8.62 12.67
N PHE A 31 0.19 8.11 11.77
CA PHE A 31 -0.79 8.90 11.02
C PHE A 31 -2.24 8.62 11.44
N LYS A 32 -2.43 8.27 12.72
CA LYS A 32 -3.75 7.92 13.26
C LYS A 32 -4.79 8.99 12.96
N GLY A 33 -5.92 8.59 12.38
CA GLY A 33 -7.02 9.49 12.03
C GLY A 33 -6.84 10.25 10.72
N LYS A 34 -5.67 10.16 10.07
CA LYS A 34 -5.38 10.78 8.77
C LYS A 34 -5.45 9.75 7.62
N ILE A 35 -5.24 8.47 7.94
CA ILE A 35 -5.27 7.37 6.97
C ILE A 35 -6.71 6.88 6.78
N HIS A 36 -7.18 6.88 5.54
CA HIS A 36 -8.45 6.27 5.16
C HIS A 36 -8.28 4.77 4.89
N SER A 37 -7.29 4.41 4.08
CA SER A 37 -6.99 3.03 3.71
C SER A 37 -5.54 2.87 3.23
N ILE A 38 -5.00 1.65 3.34
CA ILE A 38 -3.67 1.28 2.83
C ILE A 38 -3.86 0.12 1.87
N TYR A 39 -3.12 0.16 0.76
CA TYR A 39 -3.06 -0.85 -0.30
C TYR A 39 -1.60 -1.30 -0.46
N MET A 40 -1.38 -2.57 -0.78
CA MET A 40 -0.07 -3.08 -1.17
C MET A 40 -0.15 -3.67 -2.56
N CYS A 41 0.91 -3.55 -3.36
CA CYS A 41 1.01 -4.06 -4.71
C CYS A 41 2.25 -4.95 -4.89
N GLY A 42 2.32 -5.59 -6.05
CA GLY A 42 3.54 -6.30 -6.48
C GLY A 42 3.59 -7.77 -6.07
N SER A 43 4.81 -8.27 -5.87
CA SER A 43 5.10 -9.71 -5.70
C SER A 43 4.79 -10.25 -4.29
N ILE A 44 4.83 -9.40 -3.26
CA ILE A 44 4.56 -9.78 -1.87
C ILE A 44 3.11 -10.23 -1.64
N PRO A 45 2.08 -9.43 -1.97
CA PRO A 45 0.68 -9.86 -1.79
C PRO A 45 0.27 -11.02 -2.72
N LYS A 46 1.09 -11.34 -3.75
CA LYS A 46 0.95 -12.51 -4.64
C LYS A 46 1.60 -13.79 -4.09
N GLY A 47 2.49 -13.67 -3.11
CA GLY A 47 3.29 -14.81 -2.61
C GLY A 47 4.34 -15.28 -3.59
N THR A 48 4.78 -14.39 -4.49
CA THR A 48 5.84 -14.65 -5.47
C THR A 48 7.09 -13.82 -5.20
N ALA A 49 7.18 -13.19 -4.03
CA ALA A 49 8.30 -12.37 -3.63
C ALA A 49 9.56 -13.21 -3.40
N LYS A 50 10.68 -12.66 -3.85
CA LYS A 50 11.99 -13.30 -3.75
C LYS A 50 12.88 -12.46 -2.83
N PRO A 51 13.44 -13.06 -1.76
CA PRO A 51 14.38 -12.38 -0.88
C PRO A 51 15.52 -11.74 -1.69
N PHE A 52 15.91 -10.53 -1.29
CA PHE A 52 16.96 -9.71 -1.91
C PHE A 52 16.70 -9.30 -3.36
N LYS A 53 15.47 -9.50 -3.86
CA LYS A 53 15.05 -9.11 -5.22
C LYS A 53 13.77 -8.31 -5.24
N SER A 54 12.80 -8.67 -4.40
CA SER A 54 11.51 -8.02 -4.34
C SER A 54 11.53 -6.75 -3.51
N ASP A 55 10.87 -5.73 -4.04
CA ASP A 55 10.49 -4.49 -3.37
C ASP A 55 9.10 -4.61 -2.72
N ALA A 56 8.79 -3.62 -1.88
CA ALA A 56 7.51 -3.47 -1.23
C ALA A 56 6.85 -2.15 -1.65
N ASP A 57 5.79 -2.26 -2.45
CA ASP A 57 5.02 -1.12 -2.94
C ASP A 57 3.74 -0.95 -2.12
N PHE A 58 3.62 0.20 -1.45
CA PHE A 58 2.42 0.60 -0.71
C PHE A 58 1.76 1.83 -1.33
N THR A 59 0.44 1.90 -1.21
CA THR A 59 -0.37 3.06 -1.57
C THR A 59 -1.26 3.40 -0.38
N ILE A 60 -1.09 4.60 0.17
CA ILE A 60 -1.86 5.12 1.28
C ILE A 60 -2.88 6.10 0.72
N VAL A 61 -4.16 5.86 1.00
CA VAL A 61 -5.23 6.82 0.75
C VAL A 61 -5.53 7.55 2.06
N CYS A 62 -5.54 8.87 2.00
CA CYS A 62 -5.84 9.76 3.12
C CYS A 62 -6.86 10.82 2.69
N GLU A 63 -7.43 11.55 3.65
CA GLU A 63 -8.34 12.66 3.33
C GLU A 63 -7.53 13.85 2.77
N ASN A 64 -6.46 14.26 3.46
CA ASN A 64 -5.58 15.36 3.03
C ASN A 64 -4.10 14.90 3.00
N PRO A 65 -3.44 14.86 1.83
CA PRO A 65 -2.02 14.47 1.70
C PRO A 65 -1.05 15.38 2.46
N THR A 66 -1.41 16.65 2.65
CA THR A 66 -0.60 17.63 3.39
C THR A 66 -0.49 17.30 4.88
N ASP A 67 -1.40 16.49 5.41
CA ASP A 67 -1.39 16.09 6.81
C ASP A 67 -0.41 14.93 7.08
N ILE A 68 0.10 14.30 6.01
CA ILE A 68 1.09 13.24 6.11
C ILE A 68 2.48 13.85 6.17
N ASP A 69 3.18 13.56 7.26
CA ASP A 69 4.58 13.91 7.44
C ASP A 69 5.46 12.93 6.63
N TYR A 70 5.93 13.40 5.48
CA TYR A 70 6.78 12.63 4.57
C TYR A 70 8.16 12.30 5.16
N GLU A 71 8.67 13.14 6.08
CA GLU A 71 9.95 12.88 6.76
C GLU A 71 9.80 11.71 7.74
N ARG A 72 8.71 11.72 8.53
CA ARG A 72 8.35 10.60 9.42
C ARG A 72 8.11 9.31 8.65
N LEU A 73 7.44 9.39 7.51
CA LEU A 73 7.25 8.24 6.62
C LEU A 73 8.60 7.70 6.12
N SER A 74 9.51 8.58 5.70
CA SER A 74 10.86 8.16 5.26
C SER A 74 11.61 7.47 6.39
N ASN A 75 11.56 8.00 7.61
CA ASN A 75 12.20 7.41 8.78
C ASN A 75 11.66 6.02 9.11
N ILE A 76 10.34 5.80 8.99
CA ILE A 76 9.72 4.48 9.17
C ILE A 76 10.26 3.51 8.12
N LYS A 77 10.31 3.92 6.84
CA LYS A 77 10.84 3.09 5.75
C LYS A 77 12.30 2.70 6.00
N ASP A 78 13.15 3.65 6.36
CA ASP A 78 14.58 3.41 6.56
C ASP A 78 14.83 2.49 7.75
N ARG A 79 14.03 2.60 8.82
CA ARG A 79 14.08 1.67 9.95
C ARG A 79 13.69 0.26 9.53
N LEU A 80 12.61 0.11 8.78
CA LEU A 80 12.15 -1.20 8.32
C LEU A 80 13.11 -1.83 7.32
N LEU A 81 13.72 -1.07 6.41
CA LEU A 81 14.75 -1.60 5.50
C LEU A 81 15.97 -2.13 6.24
N LYS A 82 16.34 -1.52 7.37
CA LYS A 82 17.43 -2.03 8.23
C LYS A 82 17.02 -3.31 8.98
N GLU A 83 15.78 -3.39 9.42
CA GLU A 83 15.25 -4.56 10.15
C GLU A 83 14.97 -5.75 9.22
N TYR A 84 14.60 -5.48 7.97
CA TYR A 84 14.27 -6.48 6.95
C TYR A 84 15.18 -6.33 5.71
N PRO A 85 16.48 -6.65 5.81
CA PRO A 85 17.46 -6.42 4.74
C PRO A 85 17.24 -7.28 3.48
N PHE A 86 16.32 -8.25 3.55
CA PHE A 86 15.91 -9.03 2.37
C PHE A 86 14.90 -8.29 1.47
N ILE A 87 14.41 -7.13 1.88
CA ILE A 87 13.57 -6.25 1.06
C ILE A 87 14.47 -5.21 0.42
N THR A 88 14.42 -5.11 -0.91
CA THR A 88 15.36 -4.25 -1.66
C THR A 88 15.00 -2.77 -1.55
N LYS A 89 13.70 -2.46 -1.47
CA LYS A 89 13.17 -1.11 -1.46
C LYS A 89 11.75 -1.09 -0.86
N ILE A 90 11.40 0.01 -0.20
CA ILE A 90 10.02 0.30 0.20
C ILE A 90 9.58 1.58 -0.51
N ASP A 91 8.61 1.48 -1.41
CA ASP A 91 7.96 2.62 -2.03
C ASP A 91 6.58 2.84 -1.42
N THR A 92 6.23 4.10 -1.21
CA THR A 92 4.96 4.48 -0.62
C THR A 92 4.43 5.70 -1.34
N ILE A 93 3.27 5.52 -1.97
CA ILE A 93 2.55 6.58 -2.66
C ILE A 93 1.41 7.03 -1.78
N ILE A 94 1.20 8.34 -1.64
CA ILE A 94 0.11 8.91 -0.85
C ILE A 94 -0.89 9.57 -1.81
N CYS A 95 -2.17 9.24 -1.67
CA CYS A 95 -3.30 9.81 -2.41
C CYS A 95 -4.23 10.57 -1.48
N SER A 96 -4.88 11.63 -1.97
CA SER A 96 -6.16 12.04 -1.39
C SER A 96 -7.28 11.13 -1.88
N ILE A 97 -8.32 10.97 -1.05
CA ILE A 97 -9.55 10.28 -1.44
C ILE A 97 -10.23 10.99 -2.63
N ASP A 98 -10.14 12.32 -2.68
CA ASP A 98 -10.71 13.12 -3.77
C ASP A 98 -10.03 12.85 -5.11
N ASP A 99 -8.70 12.70 -5.14
CA ASP A 99 -7.99 12.38 -6.37
C ASP A 99 -8.35 10.98 -6.86
N VAL A 100 -8.52 10.01 -5.95
CA VAL A 100 -8.93 8.64 -6.27
C VAL A 100 -10.36 8.60 -6.84
N LEU A 101 -11.27 9.42 -6.31
CA LEU A 101 -12.68 9.41 -6.69
C LEU A 101 -12.97 10.24 -7.95
N ASN A 102 -12.33 11.40 -8.07
CA ASN A 102 -12.69 12.41 -9.08
C ASN A 102 -11.71 12.47 -10.25
N LYS A 103 -10.46 12.01 -10.06
CA LYS A 103 -9.39 12.10 -11.05
C LYS A 103 -8.70 10.76 -11.32
N PRO A 104 -9.44 9.65 -11.53
CA PRO A 104 -8.84 8.34 -11.70
C PRO A 104 -7.89 8.26 -12.91
N ASN A 105 -8.11 9.10 -13.93
CA ASN A 105 -7.30 9.17 -15.14
C ASN A 105 -5.99 9.95 -14.96
N GLU A 106 -5.91 10.88 -14.00
CA GLU A 106 -4.68 11.63 -13.71
C GLU A 106 -3.67 10.76 -12.94
N TRP A 107 -4.16 9.78 -12.18
CA TRP A 107 -3.34 8.73 -11.55
C TRP A 107 -2.65 7.80 -12.56
N VAL A 108 -3.20 7.68 -13.77
CA VAL A 108 -2.66 6.85 -14.85
C VAL A 108 -1.33 7.41 -15.37
N PHE A 109 -0.98 8.66 -15.04
CA PHE A 109 0.22 9.34 -15.54
C PHE A 109 1.49 9.16 -14.70
N GLY A 110 1.43 8.41 -13.60
CA GLY A 110 2.62 8.04 -12.80
C GLY A 110 2.62 6.62 -12.25
N LEU A 111 1.48 5.93 -12.26
CA LEU A 111 1.32 4.58 -11.75
C LEU A 111 1.00 3.60 -12.88
N ARG A 112 1.81 2.56 -12.97
CA ARG A 112 1.63 1.47 -13.93
C ARG A 112 0.24 0.82 -13.74
N SER A 113 -0.60 0.94 -14.77
CA SER A 113 -1.88 0.27 -15.04
C SER A 113 -3.17 0.95 -14.54
N PHE A 114 -3.99 1.39 -15.51
CA PHE A 114 -5.38 1.88 -15.38
C PHE A 114 -6.28 1.02 -14.48
N VAL A 115 -6.04 -0.31 -14.50
CA VAL A 115 -6.76 -1.30 -13.69
C VAL A 115 -6.59 -1.06 -12.18
N PHE A 116 -5.42 -0.58 -11.75
CA PHE A 116 -5.13 -0.30 -10.34
C PHE A 116 -5.98 0.86 -9.82
N ALA A 117 -5.95 2.01 -10.52
CA ALA A 117 -6.72 3.19 -10.15
C ALA A 117 -8.23 2.91 -10.11
N TYR A 118 -8.75 2.18 -11.11
CA TYR A 118 -10.15 1.81 -11.17
C TYR A 118 -10.57 0.89 -10.01
N MET A 119 -9.68 -0.02 -9.61
CA MET A 119 -9.93 -0.92 -8.48
C MET A 119 -9.85 -0.19 -7.14
N VAL A 120 -8.83 0.65 -6.90
CA VAL A 120 -8.75 1.48 -5.69
C VAL A 120 -9.98 2.37 -5.59
N MET A 121 -10.41 3.01 -6.68
CA MET A 121 -11.65 3.78 -6.73
C MET A 121 -12.88 2.91 -6.39
N THR A 122 -12.98 1.71 -6.95
CA THR A 122 -14.09 0.78 -6.66
C THR A 122 -14.10 0.36 -5.18
N LEU A 123 -12.92 0.13 -4.60
CA LEU A 123 -12.77 -0.24 -3.19
C LEU A 123 -13.11 0.90 -2.26
N VAL A 124 -12.65 2.12 -2.56
CA VAL A 124 -12.97 3.32 -1.78
C VAL A 124 -14.48 3.60 -1.84
N LYS A 125 -15.11 3.51 -3.03
CA LYS A 125 -16.57 3.71 -3.18
C LYS A 125 -17.39 2.64 -2.47
N LYS A 126 -16.92 1.40 -2.44
CA LYS A 126 -17.64 0.27 -1.85
C LYS A 126 -17.41 0.15 -0.34
N TYR A 127 -16.24 0.56 0.15
CA TYR A 127 -15.82 0.37 1.52
C TYR A 127 -15.22 1.67 2.07
N HIS A 128 -16.07 2.41 2.79
CA HIS A 128 -15.83 3.75 3.32
C HIS A 128 -14.70 3.88 4.38
N ARG A 129 -13.99 2.77 4.73
CA ARG A 129 -12.83 2.71 5.65
C ARG A 129 -12.38 1.25 5.83
N SER A 130 -11.43 0.78 5.02
CA SER A 130 -10.84 -0.56 5.21
C SER A 130 -9.46 -0.70 4.57
N LEU A 131 -8.60 -1.52 5.19
CA LEU A 131 -7.26 -1.85 4.74
C LEU A 131 -7.31 -2.97 3.68
N PHE A 132 -6.55 -2.84 2.60
CA PHE A 132 -6.55 -3.80 1.49
C PHE A 132 -5.11 -4.21 1.10
N LEU A 133 -4.93 -5.44 0.64
CA LEU A 133 -3.66 -5.90 0.05
C LEU A 133 -4.01 -6.40 -1.36
N GLN A 134 -3.32 -5.93 -2.40
CA GLN A 134 -3.59 -6.31 -3.78
C GLN A 134 -2.40 -6.99 -4.45
N SER A 135 -2.67 -8.16 -5.03
CA SER A 135 -1.89 -8.74 -6.10
C SER A 135 -2.25 -8.03 -7.43
N SER A 136 -1.50 -7.03 -7.87
CA SER A 136 -1.72 -6.37 -9.17
C SER A 136 -1.12 -7.22 -10.31
N PHE A 137 -1.92 -7.62 -11.31
CA PHE A 137 -1.50 -8.42 -12.46
C PHE A 137 -0.21 -7.88 -13.10
N TRP A 138 0.84 -8.68 -13.03
CA TRP A 138 2.09 -8.52 -13.77
C TRP A 138 2.52 -9.94 -14.13
N THR A 139 2.05 -10.38 -15.29
CA THR A 139 2.78 -11.25 -16.21
C THR A 139 3.13 -10.38 -17.40
#